data_AF-A0A4Q6AQC2-F1
#
_entry.id   AF-A0A4Q6AQC2-F1
#
_cell.length_a   1.000
_cell.length_b   1.000
_cell.length_c   1.000
_cell.angle_alpha   90.00
_cell.angle_beta   90.00
_cell.angle_gamma   90.00
#
_symmetry.space_group_name_H-M   'P 1'
#
loop_
_entity.id
_entity.type
_entity.pdbx_description
1 polymer ?
#
loop_
_entity_poly.entity_id
_entity_poly.type
_entity_poly.pdbx_seq_one_letter_code
_entity_poly.pdbx_strand_id
1 'polypeptide(L)'
;MASDTRKENGRRLGPLIKEFFLATRFGIQLIAATLVFLATAGVFAYLMFSEQYVQIQEIFKVVDVGLQHELVMNDIVRRNMVGLGLSIVAYIVVMIVLIVRSHHQHTGPLVAVTKFVQSMTNGYYSARLNLRKKDVHLKDLEKALNAMAEELEKRHGKA
;
A
#
# COMPACT_ATOMS: atom_id res chain seq x y z
N MET A 1 -23.95 -33.39 -35.69
CA MET A 1 -24.10 -33.09 -34.26
C MET A 1 -22.75 -33.28 -33.59
N ALA A 2 -21.94 -32.22 -33.51
CA ALA A 2 -20.67 -32.26 -32.78
C ALA A 2 -20.92 -31.67 -31.39
N SER A 3 -20.69 -32.46 -30.35
CA SER A 3 -20.83 -32.05 -28.95
C SER A 3 -19.69 -31.11 -28.57
N ASP A 4 -20.04 -29.85 -28.41
CA ASP A 4 -19.17 -28.81 -27.88
C ASP A 4 -18.92 -29.08 -26.38
N THR A 5 -17.92 -29.91 -26.09
CA THR A 5 -17.46 -30.19 -24.72
C THR A 5 -16.57 -29.04 -24.26
N ARG A 6 -17.22 -27.93 -23.93
CA ARG A 6 -16.60 -26.80 -23.26
C ARG A 6 -16.19 -27.26 -21.86
N LYS A 7 -14.98 -27.82 -21.73
CA LYS A 7 -14.33 -28.10 -20.45
C LYS A 7 -14.31 -26.79 -19.66
N GLU A 8 -15.20 -26.68 -18.68
CA GLU A 8 -15.12 -25.62 -17.68
C GLU A 8 -13.75 -25.73 -17.02
N ASN A 9 -12.88 -24.79 -17.36
CA ASN A 9 -11.63 -24.59 -16.67
C ASN A 9 -11.98 -24.32 -15.20
N GLY A 10 -11.90 -25.37 -14.37
CA GLY A 10 -11.92 -25.27 -12.92
C GLY A 10 -10.87 -24.24 -12.54
N ARG A 11 -11.31 -23.01 -12.30
CA ARG A 11 -10.48 -21.90 -11.85
C ARG A 11 -9.80 -22.39 -10.58
N ARG A 12 -8.51 -22.74 -10.71
CA ARG A 12 -7.70 -23.23 -9.59
C ARG A 12 -7.80 -22.17 -8.49
N LEU A 13 -8.30 -22.54 -7.31
CA LEU A 13 -8.46 -21.65 -6.16
C LEU A 13 -7.13 -21.01 -5.72
N GLY A 14 -6.00 -21.66 -6.02
CA GLY A 14 -4.66 -21.20 -5.68
C GLY A 14 -4.31 -19.77 -6.12
N PRO A 15 -4.42 -19.41 -7.41
CA PRO A 15 -4.16 -18.04 -7.88
C PRO A 15 -5.10 -16.98 -7.28
N LEU A 16 -6.39 -17.28 -7.09
CA LEU A 16 -7.33 -16.36 -6.42
C LEU A 16 -6.94 -16.11 -4.96
N ILE A 17 -6.54 -17.17 -4.24
CA ILE A 17 -6.05 -17.08 -2.86
C ILE A 17 -4.75 -16.26 -2.83
N LYS A 18 -3.82 -16.45 -3.77
CA LYS A 18 -2.57 -15.67 -3.82
C LYS A 18 -2.81 -14.18 -4.09
N GLU A 19 -3.70 -13.83 -5.04
CA GLU A 19 -4.08 -12.44 -5.32
C GLU A 19 -4.77 -11.79 -4.12
N PHE A 20 -5.68 -12.53 -3.47
CA PHE A 20 -6.28 -12.12 -2.21
C PHE A 20 -5.20 -11.87 -1.16
N PHE A 21 -4.26 -12.80 -0.92
CA PHE A 21 -3.18 -12.62 0.05
C PHE A 21 -2.25 -11.44 -0.26
N LEU A 22 -2.00 -11.11 -1.53
CA LEU A 22 -1.21 -9.94 -1.92
C LEU A 22 -1.95 -8.64 -1.58
N ALA A 23 -3.22 -8.55 -1.96
CA ALA A 23 -4.09 -7.43 -1.58
C ALA A 23 -4.22 -7.34 -0.05
N THR A 24 -4.28 -8.47 0.64
CA THR A 24 -4.36 -8.56 2.10
C THR A 24 -3.07 -8.08 2.77
N ARG A 25 -1.87 -8.32 2.21
CA ARG A 25 -0.61 -7.82 2.82
C ARG A 25 -0.52 -6.29 2.77
N PHE A 26 -0.84 -5.67 1.63
CA PHE A 26 -0.89 -4.21 1.53
C PHE A 26 -2.01 -3.65 2.41
N GLY A 27 -3.19 -4.28 2.37
CA GLY A 27 -4.32 -3.92 3.23
C GLY A 27 -3.97 -3.97 4.71
N ILE A 28 -3.30 -5.03 5.17
CA ILE A 28 -2.82 -5.16 6.56
C ILE A 28 -1.85 -4.04 6.92
N GLN A 29 -0.88 -3.73 6.05
CA GLN A 29 0.06 -2.63 6.31
C GLN A 29 -0.65 -1.28 6.43
N LEU A 30 -1.65 -1.04 5.58
CA LEU A 30 -2.44 0.20 5.58
C LEU A 30 -3.34 0.29 6.83
N ILE A 31 -4.00 -0.80 7.20
CA ILE A 31 -4.79 -0.90 8.43
C ILE A 31 -3.89 -0.69 9.65
N ALA A 32 -2.73 -1.37 9.71
CA ALA A 32 -1.81 -1.24 10.82
C ALA A 32 -1.28 0.19 10.96
N ALA A 33 -0.86 0.83 9.85
CA ALA A 33 -0.42 2.22 9.85
C ALA A 33 -1.53 3.17 10.33
N THR A 34 -2.78 2.92 9.91
CA THR A 34 -3.94 3.71 10.33
C THR A 34 -4.25 3.51 11.81
N LEU A 35 -4.20 2.28 12.33
CA LEU A 35 -4.40 2.01 13.75
C LEU A 35 -3.31 2.65 14.62
N VAL A 36 -2.05 2.59 14.18
CA VAL A 36 -0.95 3.29 14.87
C VAL A 36 -1.16 4.79 14.86
N PHE A 37 -1.61 5.36 13.73
CA PHE A 37 -1.95 6.78 13.66
C PHE A 37 -3.10 7.15 14.59
N LEU A 38 -4.19 6.38 14.60
CA LEU A 38 -5.33 6.63 15.50
C LEU A 38 -4.94 6.51 16.97
N ALA A 39 -4.12 5.52 17.34
CA ALA A 39 -3.63 5.36 18.70
C ALA A 39 -2.75 6.55 19.11
N THR A 40 -1.79 6.95 18.26
CA THR A 40 -0.90 8.08 18.54
C THR A 40 -1.64 9.41 18.57
N ALA A 41 -2.56 9.65 17.64
CA ALA A 41 -3.43 10.82 17.63
C ALA A 41 -4.35 10.86 18.85
N GLY A 42 -4.90 9.72 19.27
CA GLY A 42 -5.73 9.59 20.47
C GLY A 42 -4.95 9.88 21.75
N VAL A 43 -3.74 9.32 21.89
CA VAL A 43 -2.83 9.63 23.01
C VAL A 43 -2.46 11.10 23.02
N PHE A 44 -2.10 11.66 21.86
CA PHE A 44 -1.78 13.09 21.74
C PHE A 44 -2.97 13.97 22.14
N ALA A 45 -4.17 13.68 21.63
CA ALA A 45 -5.38 14.40 21.99
C ALA A 45 -5.65 14.31 23.50
N TYR A 46 -5.54 13.12 24.09
CA TYR A 46 -5.71 12.93 25.53
C TYR A 46 -4.73 13.79 26.35
N LEU A 47 -3.44 13.76 26.01
CA LEU A 47 -2.43 14.56 26.70
C LEU A 47 -2.74 16.06 26.57
N MET A 48 -3.06 16.53 25.36
CA MET A 48 -3.42 17.93 25.12
C MET A 48 -4.64 18.36 25.94
N PHE A 49 -5.72 17.55 25.95
CA PHE A 49 -6.92 17.85 26.74
C PHE A 49 -6.64 17.83 28.24
N SER A 50 -5.79 16.90 28.71
CA SER A 50 -5.44 16.82 30.13
C SER A 50 -4.66 18.05 30.61
N GLU A 51 -3.69 18.53 29.82
CA GLU A 51 -2.95 19.76 30.13
C GLU A 51 -3.85 21.00 30.08
N GLN A 52 -4.74 21.07 29.08
CA GLN A 52 -5.72 22.14 28.96
C GLN A 52 -6.64 22.22 30.16
N TYR A 53 -7.14 21.08 30.65
CA TYR A 53 -8.07 21.05 31.77
C TYR A 53 -7.47 21.70 33.02
N VAL A 54 -6.18 21.44 33.29
CA VAL A 54 -5.45 22.05 34.42
C VAL A 54 -5.30 23.56 34.23
N GLN A 55 -4.86 24.01 33.04
CA GLN A 55 -4.67 25.44 32.75
C GLN A 55 -5.97 26.23 32.81
N ILE A 56 -7.05 25.67 32.28
CA ILE A 56 -8.39 26.24 32.35
C ILE A 56 -8.78 26.41 33.83
N GLN A 57 -8.65 25.37 34.67
CA GLN A 57 -8.99 25.47 36.09
C GLN A 57 -8.19 26.53 36.86
N GLU A 58 -6.94 26.78 36.47
CA GLU A 58 -6.13 27.85 37.07
C GLU A 58 -6.58 29.25 36.63
N ILE A 59 -6.82 29.44 35.32
CA ILE A 59 -7.28 30.73 34.76
C ILE A 59 -8.65 31.11 35.33
N PHE A 60 -9.56 30.13 35.45
CA PHE A 60 -10.92 30.35 35.97
C PHE A 60 -10.96 30.76 37.45
N LYS A 61 -9.85 30.58 38.21
CA LYS A 61 -9.76 31.03 39.61
C LYS A 61 -9.27 32.47 39.77
N VAL A 62 -8.67 33.07 38.74
CA VAL A 62 -7.88 34.32 38.88
C VAL A 62 -8.37 35.47 37.97
N VAL A 63 -9.05 35.17 36.86
CA VAL A 63 -9.36 36.17 35.81
C VAL A 63 -10.84 36.55 35.79
N ASP A 64 -11.15 37.80 35.43
CA ASP A 64 -12.52 38.33 35.27
C ASP A 64 -13.26 37.66 34.08
N VAL A 65 -14.55 37.38 34.23
CA VAL A 65 -15.33 36.49 33.34
C VAL A 65 -15.31 36.95 31.87
N GLY A 66 -15.18 38.26 31.63
CA GLY A 66 -15.11 38.85 30.29
C GLY A 66 -13.81 38.58 29.50
N LEU A 67 -12.66 38.43 30.18
CA LEU A 67 -11.36 38.16 29.54
C LEU A 67 -11.03 36.66 29.44
N GLN A 68 -11.70 35.81 30.23
CA GLN A 68 -11.45 34.37 30.26
C GLN A 68 -11.68 33.70 28.90
N HIS A 69 -12.73 34.10 28.18
CA HIS A 69 -13.08 33.47 26.89
C HIS A 69 -12.04 33.74 25.80
N GLU A 70 -11.47 34.95 25.76
CA GLU A 70 -10.57 35.37 24.70
C GLU A 70 -9.16 34.76 24.87
N LEU A 71 -8.66 34.72 26.10
CA LEU A 71 -7.35 34.11 26.42
C LEU A 71 -7.35 32.59 26.26
N VAL A 72 -8.42 31.92 26.73
CA VAL A 72 -8.54 30.46 26.63
C VAL A 72 -8.77 30.03 25.18
N MET A 73 -9.57 30.77 24.40
CA MET A 73 -9.86 30.34 23.03
C MET A 73 -8.72 30.62 22.04
N ASN A 74 -7.89 31.65 22.23
CA ASN A 74 -6.93 32.01 21.21
C ASN A 74 -5.65 31.14 21.24
N ASP A 75 -4.96 31.06 22.38
CA ASP A 75 -3.65 30.39 22.44
C ASP A 75 -3.77 28.86 22.46
N ILE A 76 -4.72 28.36 23.24
CA ILE A 76 -4.91 26.94 23.45
C ILE A 76 -5.44 26.26 22.18
N VAL A 77 -6.48 26.84 21.56
CA VAL A 77 -7.04 26.29 20.31
C VAL A 77 -6.00 26.36 19.20
N ARG A 78 -5.25 27.47 19.08
CA ARG A 78 -4.22 27.62 18.05
C ARG A 78 -3.12 26.58 18.20
N ARG A 79 -2.61 26.35 19.42
CA ARG A 79 -1.56 25.33 19.66
C ARG A 79 -2.05 23.92 19.32
N ASN A 80 -3.29 23.59 19.69
CA ASN A 80 -3.89 22.30 19.35
C ASN A 80 -4.11 22.14 17.85
N MET A 81 -4.63 23.16 17.18
CA MET A 81 -4.85 23.14 15.73
C MET A 81 -3.56 22.92 14.97
N VAL A 82 -2.47 23.59 15.39
CA VAL A 82 -1.15 23.40 14.77
C VAL A 82 -0.63 21.96 15.01
N GLY A 83 -0.73 21.44 16.23
CA GLY A 83 -0.31 20.08 16.55
C GLY A 83 -1.10 19.01 15.77
N LEU A 84 -2.42 19.17 15.70
CA LEU A 84 -3.31 18.29 14.94
C LEU A 84 -3.06 18.40 13.42
N GLY A 85 -2.84 19.61 12.92
CA GLY A 85 -2.47 19.84 11.52
C GLY A 85 -1.17 19.13 11.15
N LEU A 86 -0.14 19.24 12.00
CA LEU A 86 1.15 18.57 11.79
C LEU A 86 1.02 17.03 11.83
N SER A 87 0.22 16.47 12.74
CA SER A 87 0.03 15.02 12.81
C SER A 87 -0.70 14.47 11.57
N ILE A 88 -1.70 15.19 11.06
CA ILE A 88 -2.40 14.83 9.81
C ILE A 88 -1.42 14.88 8.63
N VAL A 89 -0.63 15.95 8.51
CA VAL A 89 0.36 16.07 7.43
C VAL A 89 1.38 14.93 7.49
N ALA A 90 1.89 14.60 8.68
CA ALA A 90 2.81 13.48 8.87
C ALA A 90 2.18 12.14 8.46
N TYR A 91 0.91 11.91 8.82
CA TYR A 91 0.18 10.71 8.40
C TYR A 91 0.03 10.62 6.88
N ILE A 92 -0.35 11.72 6.21
CA ILE A 92 -0.46 11.77 4.75
C ILE A 92 0.89 11.42 4.11
N VAL A 93 2.01 11.95 4.61
CA VAL A 93 3.35 11.63 4.11
C VAL A 93 3.65 10.14 4.26
N VAL A 94 3.40 9.55 5.44
CA VAL A 94 3.59 8.10 5.66
C VAL A 94 2.75 7.28 4.70
N MET A 95 1.49 7.66 4.48
CA MET A 95 0.58 6.98 3.55
C MET A 95 1.08 7.06 2.11
N ILE A 96 1.52 8.23 1.64
CA ILE A 96 2.11 8.40 0.31
C ILE A 96 3.33 7.50 0.16
N VAL A 97 4.23 7.47 1.15
CA VAL A 97 5.43 6.63 1.12
C VAL A 97 5.06 5.14 1.02
N LEU A 98 4.07 4.67 1.80
CA LEU A 98 3.60 3.29 1.74
C LEU A 98 2.99 2.94 0.38
N ILE A 99 2.17 3.83 -0.19
CA ILE A 99 1.55 3.63 -1.51
C ILE A 99 2.61 3.58 -2.61
N VAL A 100 3.52 4.56 -2.65
CA VAL A 100 4.59 4.63 -3.65
C VAL A 100 5.50 3.41 -3.56
N ARG A 101 5.91 3.03 -2.35
CA ARG A 101 6.72 1.83 -2.10
C ARG A 101 6.00 0.57 -2.60
N SER A 102 4.72 0.42 -2.29
CA SER A 102 3.90 -0.71 -2.73
C SER A 102 3.80 -0.76 -4.25
N HIS A 103 3.48 0.38 -4.89
CA HIS A 103 3.39 0.50 -6.33
C HIS A 103 4.69 0.08 -7.03
N HIS A 104 5.85 0.59 -6.59
CA HIS A 104 7.14 0.20 -7.16
C HIS A 104 7.48 -1.28 -7.00
N GLN A 105 6.98 -1.93 -5.95
CA GLN A 105 7.20 -3.37 -5.76
C GLN A 105 6.40 -4.21 -6.75
N HIS A 106 5.21 -3.76 -7.18
CA HIS A 106 4.34 -4.52 -8.08
C HIS A 106 4.52 -4.16 -9.56
N THR A 107 4.71 -2.88 -9.90
CA THR A 107 4.83 -2.43 -11.29
C THR A 107 6.14 -2.90 -11.94
N GLY A 108 7.23 -2.97 -11.18
CA GLY A 108 8.54 -3.39 -11.67
C GLY A 108 8.56 -4.76 -12.37
N PRO A 109 8.14 -5.85 -11.71
CA PRO A 109 8.13 -7.16 -12.34
C PRO A 109 7.12 -7.27 -13.49
N LEU A 110 5.99 -6.54 -13.44
CA LEU A 110 5.02 -6.51 -14.54
C LEU A 110 5.64 -5.94 -15.83
N VAL A 111 6.40 -4.85 -15.74
CA VAL A 111 7.12 -4.28 -16.90
C VAL A 111 8.11 -5.29 -17.49
N ALA A 112 8.82 -6.05 -16.65
CA ALA A 112 9.74 -7.09 -17.10
C ALA A 112 9.01 -8.22 -17.85
N VAL A 113 7.85 -8.65 -17.32
CA VAL A 113 6.98 -9.64 -17.99
C VAL A 113 6.48 -9.10 -19.33
N THR A 114 5.98 -7.86 -19.40
CA THR A 114 5.51 -7.25 -20.65
C THR A 114 6.61 -7.20 -21.70
N LYS A 115 7.81 -6.74 -21.34
CA LYS A 115 8.95 -6.71 -22.26
C LYS A 115 9.34 -8.10 -22.74
N PHE A 116 9.34 -9.10 -21.86
CA PHE A 116 9.63 -10.48 -22.24
C PHE A 116 8.61 -11.02 -23.23
N VAL A 117 7.31 -10.82 -22.98
CA VAL A 117 6.24 -11.22 -23.90
C VAL A 117 6.40 -10.51 -25.24
N GLN A 118 6.72 -9.22 -25.24
CA GLN A 118 6.97 -8.46 -26.46
C GLN A 118 8.17 -8.99 -27.25
N SER A 119 9.24 -9.43 -26.58
CA SER A 119 10.36 -10.11 -27.25
C SER A 119 9.92 -11.42 -27.88
N MET A 120 9.08 -12.21 -27.21
CA MET A 120 8.54 -13.46 -27.77
C MET A 120 7.66 -13.20 -29.00
N THR A 121 6.81 -12.17 -28.96
CA THR A 121 5.96 -11.82 -30.12
C THR A 121 6.77 -11.34 -31.33
N ASN A 122 7.95 -10.80 -31.09
CA ASN A 122 8.87 -10.36 -32.13
C ASN A 122 9.80 -11.48 -32.65
N GLY A 123 9.62 -12.73 -32.19
CA GLY A 123 10.42 -13.87 -32.63
C GLY A 123 11.74 -14.07 -31.89
N TYR A 124 12.04 -13.26 -30.86
CA TYR A 124 13.28 -13.38 -30.09
C TYR A 124 13.17 -14.44 -28.97
N TYR A 125 13.07 -15.72 -29.34
CA TYR A 125 12.81 -16.81 -28.39
C TYR A 125 13.96 -17.16 -27.44
N SER A 126 15.18 -16.67 -27.71
CA SER A 126 16.34 -16.87 -26.83
C SER A 126 16.30 -16.01 -25.57
N ALA A 127 15.42 -15.01 -25.48
CA ALA A 127 15.27 -14.20 -24.28
C ALA A 127 14.81 -15.06 -23.08
N ARG A 128 15.26 -14.68 -21.88
CA ARG A 128 14.87 -15.32 -20.61
C ARG A 128 14.39 -14.28 -19.62
N LEU A 129 13.25 -14.54 -19.00
CA LEU A 129 12.70 -13.74 -17.93
C LEU A 129 13.42 -14.10 -16.63
N ASN A 130 13.94 -13.09 -15.93
CA ASN A 130 14.54 -13.24 -14.61
C ASN A 130 13.96 -12.17 -13.69
N LEU A 131 13.04 -12.57 -12.79
CA LEU A 131 12.46 -11.67 -11.80
C LEU A 131 13.32 -11.61 -10.54
N ARG A 132 13.18 -10.56 -9.74
CA ARG A 132 14.03 -10.36 -8.56
C ARG A 132 13.69 -11.40 -7.50
N LYS A 133 14.63 -11.67 -6.58
CA LYS A 133 14.41 -12.61 -5.46
C LYS A 133 13.17 -12.25 -4.61
N LYS A 134 12.87 -10.96 -4.48
CA LYS A 134 11.71 -10.45 -3.72
C LYS A 134 10.36 -10.68 -4.42
N ASP A 135 10.37 -10.97 -5.73
CA ASP A 135 9.16 -11.18 -6.54
C ASP A 135 8.70 -12.65 -6.45
N VAL A 136 8.72 -13.22 -5.24
CA VAL A 136 8.53 -14.66 -4.97
C VAL A 136 7.21 -15.17 -5.55
N HIS A 137 6.17 -14.35 -5.51
CA HIS A 137 4.82 -14.69 -5.98
C HIS A 137 4.75 -14.88 -7.51
N LEU A 138 5.69 -14.32 -8.27
CA LEU A 138 5.76 -14.42 -9.73
C LEU A 138 6.79 -15.46 -10.20
N LYS A 139 7.47 -16.17 -9.29
CA LYS A 139 8.49 -17.16 -9.67
C LYS A 139 7.90 -18.35 -10.45
N ASP A 140 6.67 -18.74 -10.14
CA ASP A 140 5.97 -19.78 -10.91
C ASP A 140 5.66 -19.30 -12.33
N LEU A 141 5.27 -18.03 -12.48
CA LEU A 141 5.03 -17.39 -13.77
C LEU A 141 6.32 -17.28 -14.57
N GLU A 142 7.43 -16.86 -13.95
CA GLU A 142 8.75 -16.82 -14.56
C GLU A 142 9.16 -18.17 -15.15
N LYS A 143 9.02 -19.25 -14.37
CA LYS A 143 9.31 -20.61 -14.83
C LYS A 143 8.44 -21.00 -16.02
N ALA A 144 7.13 -20.76 -15.94
CA ALA A 144 6.20 -21.09 -17.01
C ALA A 144 6.50 -20.32 -18.31
N LEU A 145 6.80 -19.03 -18.20
CA LEU A 145 7.14 -18.17 -19.35
C LEU A 145 8.48 -18.56 -19.99
N ASN A 146 9.49 -18.93 -19.18
CA ASN A 146 10.75 -19.43 -19.70
C ASN A 146 10.62 -20.80 -20.38
N ALA A 147 9.81 -21.71 -19.82
CA ALA A 147 9.53 -22.99 -20.46
C ALA A 147 8.80 -22.80 -21.81
N MET A 148 7.87 -21.84 -21.88
CA MET A 148 7.20 -21.46 -23.13
C MET A 148 8.21 -20.93 -24.16
N ALA A 149 9.14 -20.06 -23.75
CA ALA A 149 10.18 -19.56 -24.65
C ALA A 149 11.10 -20.66 -25.17
N GLU A 150 11.49 -21.61 -24.30
CA GLU A 150 12.28 -22.77 -24.70
C GLU A 150 11.55 -23.64 -25.74
N GLU A 151 10.25 -23.85 -25.57
CA GLU A 151 9.45 -24.61 -26.53
C GLU A 151 9.28 -23.88 -27.87
N LEU A 152 9.07 -22.56 -27.83
CA LEU A 152 9.03 -21.72 -29.04
C LEU A 152 10.37 -21.72 -29.78
N GLU A 153 11.49 -21.64 -29.04
CA GLU A 153 12.83 -21.72 -29.59
C GLU A 153 13.10 -23.09 -30.23
N LYS A 154 12.62 -24.19 -29.64
CA LYS A 154 12.74 -25.52 -30.27
C LYS A 154 11.96 -25.63 -31.58
N ARG A 155 10.78 -25.00 -31.65
CA ARG A 155 9.89 -25.09 -32.83
C ARG A 155 10.27 -24.13 -33.95
N HIS A 156 10.73 -22.94 -33.60
CA HIS A 156 10.93 -21.82 -34.53
C HIS A 156 12.36 -21.30 -34.55
N GLY A 157 13.22 -21.74 -33.63
CA GLY A 157 14.64 -21.34 -33.55
C GLY A 157 15.53 -21.94 -34.62
N LYS A 158 14.95 -22.42 -35.73
CA LYS A 158 15.65 -22.81 -36.96
C LYS A 158 14.86 -22.35 -38.18
N ALA A 159 15.27 -21.20 -38.74
CA ALA A 159 16.01 -21.17 -39.99
C ALA A 159 17.24 -20.28 -39.76
#